data_AF-A0AAE1N9L9-F1
#
_entry.id   AF-A0AAE1N9L9-F1
#
_cell.length_a   1.000
_cell.length_b   1.000
_cell.length_c   1.000
_cell.angle_alpha   90.00
_cell.angle_beta   90.00
_cell.angle_gamma   90.00
#
_symmetry.space_group_name_H-M   'P 1'
#
loop_
_entity.id
_entity.type
_entity.pdbx_description
1 polymer ?
#
loop_
_entity_poly.entity_id
_entity_poly.type
_entity_poly.pdbx_seq_one_letter_code
_entity_poly.pdbx_strand_id
1 'polypeptide(L)'
;MKSCHLSFLCLALLLAAASADSDRDCVYTLYVKTGSIVRGGTDAKISVTLGDASGRSVSVPNLRSWGLMSPSHDYFERGNRDIFSGRGPCIDVPVCRLNLTSDGAGAHPSWFCDYVEVTSTGPHINCSQSIFYVDQWLANDVPPFGLTALIDGCYNVAVETKEGRFVVGNPKSSWE
;
A
#
# COMPACT_ATOMS: atom_id res chain seq x y z
N MET A 1 -48.54 30.39 -45.34
CA MET A 1 -48.19 29.98 -43.96
C MET A 1 -47.29 28.76 -44.03
N LYS A 2 -46.02 28.89 -43.64
CA LYS A 2 -45.11 27.81 -43.19
C LYS A 2 -43.73 28.46 -42.97
N SER A 3 -43.46 28.86 -41.73
CA SER A 3 -42.10 29.21 -41.31
C SER A 3 -41.43 27.95 -40.78
N CYS A 4 -40.27 27.62 -41.34
CA CYS A 4 -39.42 26.51 -40.92
C CYS A 4 -38.20 27.10 -40.21
N HIS A 5 -38.31 27.31 -38.89
CA HIS A 5 -37.19 27.69 -38.04
C HIS A 5 -36.69 26.44 -37.32
N LEU A 6 -35.88 25.62 -37.99
CA LEU A 6 -35.18 24.51 -37.34
C LEU A 6 -33.83 24.30 -38.01
N SER A 7 -32.88 25.16 -37.69
CA SER A 7 -31.46 24.83 -37.83
C SER A 7 -30.68 25.89 -37.07
N PHE A 8 -30.15 25.54 -35.89
CA PHE A 8 -28.95 26.14 -35.25
C PHE A 8 -28.81 25.70 -33.77
N LEU A 9 -29.18 24.46 -33.41
CA LEU A 9 -29.08 24.01 -32.02
C LEU A 9 -28.73 22.53 -31.84
N CYS A 10 -28.01 21.93 -32.80
CA CYS A 10 -27.60 20.53 -32.71
C CYS A 10 -26.09 20.29 -32.84
N LEU A 11 -25.24 21.28 -32.50
CA LEU A 11 -23.78 21.07 -32.54
C LEU A 11 -23.06 21.65 -31.32
N ALA A 12 -23.46 21.21 -30.12
CA ALA A 12 -22.65 21.37 -28.91
C ALA A 12 -22.97 20.32 -27.82
N LEU A 13 -23.39 19.12 -28.23
CA LEU A 13 -23.35 17.94 -27.36
C LEU A 13 -22.11 17.11 -27.76
N LEU A 14 -20.94 17.75 -27.68
CA LEU A 14 -19.75 17.00 -27.31
C LEU A 14 -20.04 16.54 -25.88
N LEU A 15 -20.54 15.31 -25.77
CA LEU A 15 -20.53 14.54 -24.55
C LEU A 15 -19.11 14.60 -24.01
N ALA A 16 -18.85 15.53 -23.10
CA ALA A 16 -17.88 15.30 -22.06
C ALA A 16 -18.46 14.14 -21.26
N ALA A 17 -18.23 12.92 -21.75
CA ALA A 17 -18.05 11.79 -20.86
C ALA A 17 -16.76 12.09 -20.09
N ALA A 18 -16.83 13.05 -19.17
CA ALA A 18 -16.13 12.89 -17.93
C ALA A 18 -16.68 11.58 -17.41
N SER A 19 -15.95 10.49 -17.66
CA SER A 19 -16.10 9.28 -16.87
C SER A 19 -16.02 9.78 -15.45
N ALA A 20 -17.17 9.88 -14.79
CA ALA A 20 -17.22 9.88 -13.36
C ALA A 20 -16.49 8.58 -13.01
N ASP A 21 -15.19 8.71 -12.72
CA ASP A 21 -14.41 7.69 -12.07
C ASP A 21 -15.08 7.56 -10.72
N SER A 22 -16.14 6.77 -10.72
CA SER A 22 -16.98 6.54 -9.56
C SER A 22 -16.03 6.08 -8.48
N ASP A 23 -16.10 6.73 -7.33
CA ASP A 23 -15.52 6.38 -6.04
C ASP A 23 -15.50 4.84 -5.84
N ARG A 24 -14.52 4.16 -6.45
CA ARG A 24 -14.41 2.72 -6.46
C ARG A 24 -13.44 2.37 -5.35
N ASP A 25 -13.96 1.66 -4.37
CA ASP A 25 -13.15 1.07 -3.34
C ASP A 25 -12.50 -0.23 -3.83
N CYS A 26 -11.21 -0.34 -3.57
CA CYS A 26 -10.45 -1.56 -3.69
C CYS A 26 -10.22 -2.15 -2.31
N VAL A 27 -10.06 -3.46 -2.25
CA VAL A 27 -9.61 -4.18 -1.06
C VAL A 27 -8.10 -4.32 -1.12
N TYR A 28 -7.46 -3.95 -0.02
CA TYR A 28 -6.04 -4.11 0.18
C TYR A 28 -5.83 -5.08 1.34
N THR A 29 -5.11 -6.17 1.08
CA THR A 29 -4.69 -7.14 2.10
C THR A 29 -3.18 -7.07 2.25
N LEU A 30 -2.72 -6.77 3.46
CA LEU A 30 -1.31 -6.64 3.80
C LEU A 30 -0.88 -7.79 4.70
N TYR A 31 0.26 -8.41 4.39
CA TYR A 31 0.97 -9.28 5.29
C TYR A 31 2.26 -8.58 5.71
N VAL A 32 2.38 -8.23 6.98
CA VAL A 32 3.56 -7.57 7.53
C VAL A 32 4.37 -8.61 8.28
N LYS A 33 5.63 -8.79 7.88
CA LYS A 33 6.57 -9.67 8.58
C LYS A 33 7.46 -8.82 9.47
N THR A 34 7.34 -9.03 10.78
CA THR A 34 8.28 -8.49 11.76
C THR A 34 9.51 -9.40 11.85
N GLY A 35 10.69 -8.79 11.93
CA GLY A 35 11.96 -9.50 12.02
C GLY A 35 12.07 -10.38 13.26
N SER A 36 12.88 -11.42 13.12
CA SER A 36 13.19 -12.34 14.22
C SER A 36 14.39 -11.88 15.07
N ILE A 37 14.98 -10.73 14.74
CA ILE A 37 16.07 -10.10 15.51
C ILE A 37 15.62 -9.77 16.94
N VAL A 38 16.59 -9.79 17.87
CA VAL A 38 16.35 -9.46 19.29
C VAL A 38 15.76 -8.05 19.38
N ARG A 39 14.63 -7.93 20.09
CA ARG A 39 13.86 -6.68 20.25
C ARG A 39 13.33 -6.11 18.91
N GLY A 40 13.11 -6.96 17.91
CA GLY A 40 12.55 -6.55 16.63
C GLY A 40 11.06 -6.22 16.62
N GLY A 41 10.32 -6.46 17.72
CA GLY A 41 8.89 -6.15 17.85
C GLY A 41 8.62 -4.76 18.42
N THR A 42 7.38 -4.26 18.31
CA THR A 42 7.03 -2.89 18.71
C THR A 42 5.59 -2.74 19.21
N ASP A 43 5.39 -1.80 20.14
CA ASP A 43 4.06 -1.32 20.57
C ASP A 43 3.61 -0.05 19.82
N ALA A 44 4.46 0.46 18.93
CA ALA A 44 4.26 1.72 18.25
C ALA A 44 3.07 1.65 17.28
N LYS A 45 2.49 2.80 16.97
CA LYS A 45 1.46 2.89 15.94
C LYS A 45 2.13 2.89 14.57
N ILE A 46 1.76 1.92 13.74
CA ILE A 46 2.25 1.80 12.37
C ILE A 46 1.25 2.41 11.40
N SER A 47 1.75 3.24 10.49
CA SER A 47 1.00 3.83 9.38
C SER A 47 1.58 3.37 8.05
N VAL A 48 0.72 3.25 7.03
CA VAL A 48 1.09 2.79 5.69
C VAL A 48 0.48 3.70 4.64
N THR A 49 1.26 4.08 3.64
CA THR A 49 0.77 4.63 2.38
C THR A 49 1.26 3.76 1.23
N LEU A 50 0.32 3.31 0.40
CA LEU A 50 0.57 2.54 -0.82
C LEU A 50 0.39 3.46 -2.03
N GLY A 51 1.23 3.33 -3.05
CA GLY A 51 1.15 4.14 -4.26
C GLY A 51 1.35 3.37 -5.55
N ASP A 52 0.83 3.95 -6.64
CA ASP A 52 0.96 3.44 -8.00
C ASP A 52 1.87 4.31 -8.88
N ALA A 53 2.10 3.87 -10.11
CA ALA A 53 2.97 4.55 -11.07
C ALA A 53 2.37 5.86 -11.63
N SER A 54 1.06 6.04 -11.50
CA SER A 54 0.34 7.27 -11.87
C SER A 54 0.43 8.36 -10.79
N GLY A 55 0.98 8.02 -9.62
CA GLY A 55 1.11 8.92 -8.47
C GLY A 55 -0.11 8.95 -7.55
N ARG A 56 -1.10 8.07 -7.75
CA ARG A 56 -2.21 7.90 -6.80
C ARG A 56 -1.77 7.08 -5.60
N SER A 57 -2.48 7.26 -4.48
CA SER A 57 -2.14 6.59 -3.24
C SER A 57 -3.35 6.30 -2.35
N VAL A 58 -3.24 5.26 -1.52
CA VAL A 58 -4.15 4.98 -0.40
C VAL A 58 -3.35 4.99 0.90
N SER A 59 -3.88 5.65 1.94
CA SER A 59 -3.20 5.84 3.23
C SER A 59 -4.01 5.28 4.38
N VAL A 60 -3.34 4.59 5.29
CA VAL A 60 -3.87 4.00 6.51
C VAL A 60 -3.10 4.57 7.69
N PRO A 61 -3.65 5.59 8.39
CA PRO A 61 -2.94 6.24 9.49
C PRO A 61 -2.66 5.33 10.68
N ASN A 62 -3.47 4.28 10.87
CA ASN A 62 -3.24 3.25 11.89
C ASN A 62 -3.55 1.87 11.30
N LEU A 63 -2.52 1.09 10.96
CA LEU A 63 -2.68 -0.20 10.31
C LEU A 63 -3.46 -1.19 11.19
N ARG A 64 -3.39 -1.07 12.52
CA ARG A 64 -4.18 -1.89 13.47
C ARG A 64 -5.69 -1.77 13.25
N SER A 65 -6.18 -0.65 12.69
CA SER A 65 -7.60 -0.49 12.34
C SER A 65 -8.08 -1.43 11.24
N TRP A 66 -7.15 -2.03 10.48
CA TRP A 66 -7.40 -3.04 9.46
C TRP A 66 -7.05 -4.46 9.94
N GLY A 67 -6.73 -4.64 11.22
CA GLY A 67 -6.28 -5.92 11.76
C GLY A 67 -7.30 -7.05 11.53
N LEU A 68 -6.81 -8.19 11.03
CA LEU A 68 -7.62 -9.39 10.74
C LEU A 68 -7.30 -10.56 11.67
N MET A 69 -6.46 -10.34 12.69
CA MET A 69 -6.11 -11.34 13.70
C MET A 69 -7.13 -11.32 14.86
N SER A 70 -6.93 -12.15 15.89
CA SER A 70 -7.86 -12.19 17.03
C SER A 70 -7.89 -10.83 17.77
N PRO A 71 -9.00 -10.49 18.46
CA PRO A 71 -9.11 -9.21 19.16
C PRO A 71 -8.04 -8.96 20.23
N SER A 72 -7.49 -10.03 20.81
CA SER A 72 -6.40 -9.98 21.80
C SER A 72 -5.01 -10.22 21.20
N HIS A 73 -4.91 -10.30 19.86
CA HIS A 73 -3.63 -10.47 19.19
C HIS A 73 -2.78 -9.22 19.37
N ASP A 74 -1.52 -9.44 19.70
CA ASP A 74 -0.54 -8.38 19.78
C ASP A 74 0.22 -8.28 18.46
N TYR A 75 0.01 -7.17 17.76
CA TYR A 75 0.50 -6.96 16.41
C TYR A 75 1.94 -6.45 16.46
N PHE A 76 2.68 -6.72 15.39
CA PHE A 76 4.06 -6.28 15.19
C PHE A 76 5.06 -6.89 16.16
N GLU A 77 4.71 -8.01 16.79
CA GLU A 77 5.61 -8.73 17.68
C GLU A 77 6.72 -9.48 16.94
N ARG A 78 7.85 -9.65 17.63
CA ARG A 78 9.07 -10.26 17.07
C ARG A 78 8.76 -11.60 16.40
N GLY A 79 9.16 -11.73 15.14
CA GLY A 79 9.00 -12.95 14.36
C GLY A 79 7.58 -13.20 13.84
N ASN A 80 6.58 -12.41 14.23
CA ASN A 80 5.22 -12.60 13.76
C ASN A 80 5.05 -12.20 12.29
N ARG A 81 4.02 -12.78 11.69
CA ARG A 81 3.46 -12.37 10.40
C ARG A 81 2.01 -11.99 10.62
N ASP A 82 1.73 -10.71 10.51
CA ASP A 82 0.42 -10.15 10.81
C ASP A 82 -0.36 -9.83 9.54
N ILE A 83 -1.68 -10.00 9.61
CA ILE A 83 -2.58 -9.84 8.48
C ILE A 83 -3.51 -8.66 8.72
N PHE A 84 -3.59 -7.77 7.73
CA PHE A 84 -4.46 -6.61 7.72
C PHE A 84 -5.27 -6.60 6.43
N SER A 85 -6.54 -6.24 6.50
CA SER A 85 -7.37 -6.07 5.31
C SER A 85 -8.35 -4.92 5.48
N GLY A 86 -8.39 -4.03 4.50
CA GLY A 86 -9.32 -2.91 4.51
C GLY A 86 -9.64 -2.38 3.11
N ARG A 87 -10.51 -1.38 3.08
CA ARG A 87 -10.97 -0.73 1.85
C ARG A 87 -10.42 0.69 1.77
N GLY A 88 -10.17 1.14 0.56
CA GLY A 88 -9.89 2.53 0.25
C GLY A 88 -9.95 2.77 -1.26
N PRO A 89 -9.70 4.01 -1.71
CA PRO A 89 -9.76 4.36 -3.13
C PRO A 89 -8.91 3.42 -3.97
N CYS A 90 -9.42 2.96 -5.10
CA CYS A 90 -8.65 2.17 -6.04
C CYS A 90 -7.47 2.97 -6.62
N ILE A 91 -6.31 2.34 -6.63
CA ILE A 91 -5.10 2.78 -7.34
C ILE A 91 -4.75 1.75 -8.43
N ASP A 92 -3.90 2.11 -9.38
CA ASP A 92 -3.44 1.18 -10.41
C ASP A 92 -2.58 0.07 -9.83
N VAL A 93 -2.57 -1.04 -10.55
CA VAL A 93 -1.78 -2.22 -10.24
C VAL A 93 -0.59 -2.34 -11.20
N PRO A 94 0.56 -2.86 -10.73
CA PRO A 94 0.85 -3.24 -9.35
C PRO A 94 1.03 -2.03 -8.43
N VAL A 95 0.75 -2.21 -7.14
CA VAL A 95 1.18 -1.26 -6.11
C VAL A 95 2.71 -1.25 -6.14
N CYS A 96 3.31 -0.10 -6.43
CA CYS A 96 4.75 -0.01 -6.68
C CYS A 96 5.50 0.89 -5.72
N ARG A 97 4.80 1.59 -4.82
CA ARG A 97 5.39 2.39 -3.76
C ARG A 97 4.83 2.01 -2.40
N LEU A 98 5.70 1.93 -1.41
CA LEU A 98 5.38 1.76 0.00
C LEU A 98 6.03 2.88 0.81
N ASN A 99 5.25 3.57 1.63
CA ASN A 99 5.73 4.34 2.77
C ASN A 99 5.20 3.66 4.04
N LEU A 100 6.12 3.12 4.84
CA LEU A 100 5.83 2.45 6.11
C LEU A 100 6.44 3.30 7.23
N THR A 101 5.62 3.80 8.14
CA THR A 101 6.07 4.73 9.19
C THR A 101 5.59 4.30 10.58
N SER A 102 6.53 4.23 11.52
CA SER A 102 6.27 4.10 12.96
C SER A 102 6.13 5.48 13.60
N ASP A 103 5.25 5.64 14.60
CA ASP A 103 5.22 6.86 15.41
C ASP A 103 6.30 6.90 16.51
N GLY A 104 7.04 5.79 16.70
CA GLY A 104 8.13 5.68 17.66
C GLY A 104 7.70 5.86 19.12
N ALA A 105 6.43 5.64 19.43
CA ALA A 105 5.88 5.75 20.78
C ALA A 105 5.76 4.36 21.47
N GLY A 106 5.40 4.37 22.76
CA GLY A 106 5.18 3.14 23.54
C GLY A 106 6.41 2.65 24.31
N ALA A 107 6.28 1.49 24.95
CA ALA A 107 7.36 0.88 25.74
C ALA A 107 8.44 0.26 24.85
N HIS A 108 8.03 -0.25 23.68
CA HIS A 108 8.91 -0.79 22.65
C HIS A 108 8.79 0.03 21.35
N PRO A 109 9.44 1.21 21.26
CA PRO A 109 9.25 2.13 20.12
C PRO A 109 10.04 1.73 18.86
N SER A 110 11.09 0.94 19.02
CA SER A 110 11.96 0.49 17.93
C SER A 110 11.37 -0.75 17.28
N TRP A 111 11.32 -0.80 15.95
CA TRP A 111 10.73 -1.92 15.22
C TRP A 111 11.66 -2.38 14.09
N PHE A 112 11.79 -3.69 13.87
CA PHE A 112 12.46 -4.23 12.69
C PHE A 112 11.44 -4.92 11.79
N CYS A 113 11.26 -4.41 10.57
CA CYS A 113 10.35 -5.00 9.60
C CYS A 113 11.15 -5.71 8.50
N ASP A 114 10.87 -6.99 8.26
CA ASP A 114 11.51 -7.75 7.17
C ASP A 114 10.91 -7.33 5.83
N TYR A 115 9.59 -7.47 5.68
CA TYR A 115 8.88 -7.18 4.44
C TYR A 115 7.39 -6.93 4.65
N VAL A 116 6.78 -6.32 3.63
CA VAL A 116 5.33 -6.15 3.50
C VAL A 116 4.87 -6.74 2.17
N GLU A 117 3.97 -7.73 2.21
CA GLU A 117 3.26 -8.18 1.01
C GLU A 117 1.92 -7.47 0.91
N VAL A 118 1.58 -6.99 -0.27
CA VAL A 118 0.34 -6.27 -0.55
C VAL A 118 -0.39 -7.01 -1.67
N THR A 119 -1.63 -7.38 -1.42
CA THR A 119 -2.58 -7.80 -2.46
C THR A 119 -3.60 -6.70 -2.65
N SER A 120 -3.75 -6.20 -3.88
CA SER A 120 -4.80 -5.26 -4.25
C SER A 120 -5.78 -5.92 -5.21
N THR A 121 -7.08 -5.72 -4.98
CA THR A 121 -8.15 -6.24 -5.84
C THR A 121 -9.36 -5.31 -5.79
N GLY A 122 -10.09 -5.20 -6.89
CA GLY A 122 -11.27 -4.34 -6.96
C GLY A 122 -12.16 -4.63 -8.17
N PRO A 123 -13.34 -4.01 -8.23
CA PRO A 123 -14.23 -4.18 -9.37
C PRO A 123 -13.56 -3.74 -10.68
N HIS A 124 -13.46 -4.66 -11.64
CA HIS A 124 -12.80 -4.43 -12.94
C HIS A 124 -11.29 -4.12 -12.86
N ILE A 125 -10.65 -4.41 -11.72
CA ILE A 125 -9.20 -4.32 -11.55
C ILE A 125 -8.68 -5.71 -11.29
N ASN A 126 -7.64 -6.12 -12.04
CA ASN A 126 -7.03 -7.42 -11.85
C ASN A 126 -6.38 -7.50 -10.46
N CYS A 127 -6.51 -8.65 -9.82
CA CYS A 127 -5.78 -8.94 -8.59
C CYS A 127 -4.28 -8.83 -8.88
N SER A 128 -3.58 -8.07 -8.05
CA SER A 128 -2.13 -7.90 -8.15
C SER A 128 -1.50 -8.05 -6.80
N GLN A 129 -0.33 -8.70 -6.79
CA GLN A 129 0.50 -8.86 -5.61
C GLN A 129 1.81 -8.13 -5.78
N SER A 130 2.18 -7.39 -4.73
CA SER A 130 3.47 -6.73 -4.60
C SER A 130 4.13 -7.16 -3.30
N ILE A 131 5.45 -7.28 -3.27
CA ILE A 131 6.23 -7.46 -2.04
C ILE A 131 7.30 -6.38 -1.95
N PHE A 132 7.38 -5.76 -0.79
CA PHE A 132 8.37 -4.75 -0.47
C PHE A 132 9.28 -5.31 0.63
N TYR A 133 10.54 -5.58 0.30
CA TYR A 133 11.56 -5.94 1.30
C TYR A 133 12.03 -4.66 1.99
N VAL A 134 11.63 -4.53 3.26
CA VAL A 134 11.89 -3.35 4.09
C VAL A 134 13.26 -3.44 4.74
N ASP A 135 13.54 -4.60 5.36
CA ASP A 135 14.82 -5.02 5.94
C ASP A 135 15.59 -3.91 6.65
N GLN A 136 14.92 -3.22 7.56
CA GLN A 136 15.54 -2.15 8.33
C GLN A 136 14.83 -1.92 9.66
N TRP A 137 15.56 -1.26 10.57
CA TRP A 137 14.98 -0.68 11.76
C TRP A 137 14.16 0.58 11.42
N LEU A 138 12.95 0.66 11.93
CA LEU A 138 12.16 1.88 12.05
C LEU A 138 12.30 2.34 13.50
N ALA A 139 13.39 3.05 13.79
CA ALA A 139 13.81 3.40 15.13
C ALA A 139 14.71 4.66 15.13
N ASN A 140 14.69 5.43 16.23
CA ASN A 140 15.58 6.58 16.42
C ASN A 140 16.89 6.23 17.12
N ASP A 141 16.97 5.06 17.77
CA ASP A 141 18.09 4.63 18.61
C ASP A 141 18.98 3.57 17.93
N VAL A 142 18.60 3.09 16.75
CA VAL A 142 19.34 2.10 15.96
C VAL A 142 19.42 2.58 14.49
N PRO A 143 20.57 2.41 13.80
CA PRO A 143 20.66 2.70 12.36
C PRO A 143 19.54 2.02 11.57
N PRO A 144 18.91 2.70 10.59
CA PRO A 144 19.31 3.99 10.00
C PRO A 144 18.83 5.26 10.74
N PHE A 145 18.39 5.17 12.00
CA PHE A 145 17.92 6.31 12.82
C PHE A 145 16.73 7.05 12.20
N GLY A 146 15.85 6.32 11.53
CA GLY A 146 14.64 6.83 10.91
C GLY A 146 13.43 5.99 11.30
N LEU A 147 12.27 6.62 11.40
CA LEU A 147 10.99 5.95 11.68
C LEU A 147 10.20 5.61 10.42
N THR A 148 10.74 5.88 9.23
CA THR A 148 10.06 5.70 7.95
C THR A 148 10.92 4.91 6.98
N ALA A 149 10.34 3.86 6.43
CA ALA A 149 10.84 3.17 5.24
C ALA A 149 10.05 3.65 4.01
N LEU A 150 10.72 4.35 3.09
CA LEU A 150 10.16 4.76 1.80
C LEU A 150 10.79 3.92 0.68
N ILE A 151 9.98 3.11 0.02
CA ILE A 151 10.38 2.20 -1.04
C ILE A 151 9.58 2.55 -2.30
N ASP A 152 10.26 2.99 -3.35
CA ASP A 152 9.66 3.30 -4.64
C ASP A 152 10.26 2.37 -5.71
N GLY A 153 9.42 1.53 -6.29
CA GLY A 153 9.75 0.65 -7.42
C GLY A 153 9.01 1.03 -8.70
N CYS A 154 8.30 2.16 -8.75
CA CYS A 154 7.40 2.50 -9.86
C CYS A 154 8.12 2.65 -11.22
N TYR A 155 9.44 2.84 -11.23
CA TYR A 155 10.26 2.85 -12.44
C TYR A 155 10.51 1.44 -13.03
N ASN A 156 10.32 0.36 -12.27
CA ASN A 156 10.58 -1.03 -12.67
C ASN A 156 9.32 -1.80 -13.09
N VAL A 157 8.14 -1.17 -13.08
CA VAL A 157 6.84 -1.85 -13.30
C VAL A 157 6.76 -2.55 -14.65
N ALA A 158 7.38 -1.99 -15.71
CA ALA A 158 7.38 -2.59 -17.04
C ALA A 158 8.27 -3.84 -17.16
N VAL A 159 9.21 -4.05 -16.23
CA VAL A 159 10.23 -5.11 -16.30
C VAL A 159 9.76 -6.38 -15.56
N GLU A 160 9.06 -6.23 -14.45
CA GLU A 160 8.77 -7.35 -13.52
C GLU A 160 7.36 -7.94 -13.61
N THR A 161 6.49 -7.39 -14.46
CA THR A 161 5.09 -7.85 -14.59
C THR A 161 4.93 -9.20 -15.32
N LYS A 162 6.01 -9.85 -15.77
CA LYS A 162 5.93 -11.08 -16.57
C LYS A 162 5.68 -12.38 -15.79
N GLU A 163 5.96 -12.46 -14.48
CA GLU A 163 5.86 -13.73 -13.74
C GLU A 163 5.42 -13.58 -12.27
N GLY A 164 4.15 -13.24 -12.03
CA GLY A 164 3.46 -13.73 -10.83
C GLY A 164 3.55 -12.94 -9.51
N ARG A 165 4.44 -11.94 -9.36
CA ARG A 165 4.40 -10.95 -8.25
C ARG A 165 5.36 -9.79 -8.56
N PHE A 166 4.97 -8.56 -8.27
CA PHE A 166 5.87 -7.40 -8.37
C PHE A 166 6.76 -7.32 -7.13
N VAL A 167 8.09 -7.24 -7.29
CA VAL A 167 9.04 -7.32 -6.17
C VAL A 167 9.83 -6.02 -6.07
N VAL A 168 9.92 -5.44 -4.89
CA VAL A 168 10.75 -4.25 -4.66
C VAL A 168 11.66 -4.48 -3.46
N GLY A 169 12.95 -4.27 -3.64
CA GLY A 169 13.98 -4.52 -2.63
C GLY A 169 14.64 -5.90 -2.77
N ASN A 170 15.53 -6.23 -1.83
CA ASN A 170 16.34 -7.46 -1.90
C ASN A 170 15.75 -8.56 -1.00
N PRO A 171 15.37 -9.74 -1.54
CA PRO A 171 14.89 -10.86 -0.74
C PRO A 171 15.93 -11.52 0.16
N LYS A 172 17.24 -11.35 -0.13
CA LYS A 172 18.30 -12.16 0.46
C LYS A 172 18.86 -11.69 1.79
N SER A 173 18.49 -10.51 2.28
CA SER A 173 19.14 -9.90 3.45
C SER A 173 18.57 -10.35 4.81
N SER A 174 17.47 -11.09 4.83
CA SER A 174 16.80 -11.53 6.08
C SER A 174 17.42 -12.78 6.75
N TRP A 175 18.52 -13.34 6.22
CA TRP A 175 19.13 -14.61 6.71
C TRP A 175 20.66 -14.63 6.72
N GLU A 176 21.34 -13.47 6.72
CA GLU A 176 22.80 -13.37 6.96
C GLU A 176 23.11 -12.73 8.31
#